data_AF-A0A7J4KAT3-F1
#
_entry.id   AF-A0A7J4KAT3-F1
#
_cell.length_a   1.000
_cell.length_b   1.000
_cell.length_c   1.000
_cell.angle_alpha   90.00
_cell.angle_beta   90.00
_cell.angle_gamma   90.00
#
_symmetry.space_group_name_H-M   'P 1'
#
loop_
_entity.id
_entity.type
_entity.pdbx_description
1 polymer ?
#
loop_
_entity_poly.entity_id
_entity_poly.type
_entity_poly.pdbx_seq_one_letter_code
_entity_poly.pdbx_strand_id
1 'polypeptide(L)'
;MPNKTLQHAESIKKIVDEIIKKKNQLNGIKDFNQIKKTKEEIKNNFNLIEKETTQLFSIIKISDENIVKPLQNINVLKPVIKNEIPKPLQQKIEIPRPAQNVLNIPRPADTIPNSNIPKPEMQQLPQPQLQSGIFRRLTKDEKARYVKELNLSYEELELFVKEKRGKNKIKKEIKEPDYTIYKPNDLGAFANKYMKKHADKLVKKYPKIFQPLFDKFLMVEMEMISRSYVSLMLLFTILAFPSLFIFFLILNFAFKLSIFTVLFIAIIGTVGTFLGFYFYPASLLGGKSASIKLELPFALVHMSAVAGSGAQPISIFELIADSKEYPELRKEIKKILNYTNLFGYNLTNALRNVAATTPSKELKELLNGMISTIETGGDLKDYLKEKAADTLNTYKLDRKKQVEALSTYSEVYTALLIASPLLLLITFAIINSIGGKIAGLPVTTAAWIGILVFLPMLNIGFMIFVSSSQKGL
;
A
#
# COMPACT_ATOMS: atom_id res chain seq x y z
N MET A 1 -2.62 -46.39 -11.20
CA MET A 1 -2.25 -45.63 -9.98
C MET A 1 -3.41 -45.00 -9.16
N PRO A 2 -4.72 -45.35 -9.30
CA PRO A 2 -5.78 -44.67 -8.52
C PRO A 2 -5.91 -45.13 -7.05
N ASN A 3 -5.32 -46.28 -6.69
CA ASN A 3 -5.55 -46.89 -5.37
C ASN A 3 -4.82 -46.15 -4.22
N LYS A 4 -3.65 -45.55 -4.47
CA LYS A 4 -2.87 -44.83 -3.44
C LYS A 4 -3.48 -43.47 -3.09
N THR A 5 -4.08 -42.78 -4.05
CA THR A 5 -4.72 -41.47 -3.84
C THR A 5 -5.98 -41.62 -2.98
N LEU A 6 -6.77 -42.66 -3.23
CA LEU A 6 -7.96 -42.97 -2.42
C LEU A 6 -7.59 -43.35 -0.98
N GLN A 7 -6.52 -44.14 -0.79
CA GLN A 7 -6.04 -44.52 0.55
C GLN A 7 -5.64 -43.32 1.42
N HIS A 8 -4.89 -42.35 0.87
CA HIS A 8 -4.50 -41.17 1.65
C HIS A 8 -5.70 -40.24 1.91
N ALA A 9 -6.65 -40.14 0.96
CA ALA A 9 -7.86 -39.36 1.17
C ALA A 9 -8.75 -39.96 2.29
N GLU A 10 -8.89 -41.28 2.34
CA GLU A 10 -9.59 -41.98 3.42
C GLU A 10 -8.86 -41.87 4.76
N SER A 11 -7.52 -41.95 4.76
CA SER A 11 -6.69 -41.72 5.95
C SER A 11 -6.92 -40.33 6.54
N ILE A 12 -6.90 -39.28 5.72
CA ILE A 12 -7.18 -37.91 6.16
C ILE A 12 -8.59 -37.79 6.73
N LYS A 13 -9.60 -38.35 6.05
CA LYS A 13 -10.99 -38.31 6.54
C LYS A 13 -11.12 -38.94 7.93
N LYS A 14 -10.48 -40.11 8.14
CA LYS A 14 -10.48 -40.82 9.42
C LYS A 14 -9.82 -40.00 10.54
N ILE A 15 -8.70 -39.33 10.25
CA ILE A 15 -8.01 -38.47 11.23
C ILE A 15 -8.87 -37.24 11.58
N VAL A 16 -9.55 -36.65 10.59
CA VAL A 16 -10.47 -35.52 10.81
C VAL A 16 -11.65 -35.92 11.69
N ASP A 17 -12.27 -37.08 11.42
CA ASP A 17 -13.37 -37.61 12.24
C ASP A 17 -12.93 -37.88 13.69
N GLU A 18 -11.69 -38.35 13.88
CA GLU A 18 -11.11 -38.55 15.22
C GLU A 18 -10.88 -37.21 15.95
N ILE A 19 -10.40 -36.18 15.25
CA ILE A 19 -10.23 -34.82 15.81
C ILE A 19 -11.60 -34.25 16.22
N ILE A 20 -12.64 -34.41 15.40
CA ILE A 20 -13.99 -33.93 15.71
C ILE A 20 -14.52 -34.64 16.96
N LYS A 21 -14.34 -35.97 17.05
CA LYS A 21 -14.75 -36.76 18.21
C LYS A 21 -14.03 -36.31 19.49
N LYS A 22 -12.71 -36.09 19.44
CA LYS A 22 -11.92 -35.62 20.59
C LYS A 22 -12.23 -34.16 20.97
N LYS A 23 -12.54 -33.30 19.99
CA LYS A 23 -13.01 -31.93 20.23
C LYS A 23 -14.33 -31.92 20.99
N ASN A 24 -15.26 -32.82 20.66
CA ASN A 24 -16.53 -32.92 21.38
C ASN A 24 -16.34 -33.44 22.82
N GLN A 25 -15.35 -34.32 23.05
CA GLN A 25 -14.99 -34.78 24.40
C GLN A 25 -14.37 -33.68 25.27
N LEU A 26 -13.65 -32.73 24.68
CA LEU A 26 -13.05 -31.59 25.38
C LEU A 26 -14.08 -30.68 26.08
N ASN A 27 -15.33 -30.65 25.60
CA ASN A 27 -16.39 -29.84 26.21
C ASN A 27 -16.93 -30.42 27.54
N GLY A 28 -16.57 -31.66 27.90
CA GLY A 28 -17.04 -32.36 29.10
C GLY A 28 -15.98 -32.62 30.19
N ILE A 29 -14.70 -32.32 29.92
CA ILE A 29 -13.59 -32.64 30.83
C ILE A 29 -13.33 -31.45 31.75
N LYS A 30 -13.35 -31.67 33.07
CA LYS A 30 -13.04 -30.64 34.09
C LYS A 30 -11.59 -30.70 34.60
N ASP A 31 -10.85 -31.77 34.30
CA ASP A 31 -9.46 -31.97 34.71
C ASP A 31 -8.46 -31.34 33.71
N PHE A 32 -7.65 -30.41 34.20
CA PHE A 32 -6.70 -29.62 33.40
C PHE A 32 -5.59 -30.47 32.77
N ASN A 33 -5.14 -31.54 33.45
CA ASN A 33 -4.08 -32.41 32.93
C ASN A 33 -4.57 -33.27 31.77
N GLN A 34 -5.83 -33.71 31.82
CA GLN A 34 -6.48 -34.40 30.71
C GLN A 34 -6.69 -33.46 29.51
N ILE A 35 -7.15 -32.22 29.75
CA ILE A 35 -7.31 -31.21 28.69
C ILE A 35 -5.99 -30.94 27.97
N LYS A 36 -4.88 -30.84 28.71
CA LYS A 36 -3.55 -30.59 28.14
C LYS A 36 -3.08 -31.77 27.28
N LYS A 37 -3.27 -33.00 27.76
CA LYS A 37 -2.94 -34.22 27.00
C LYS A 37 -3.76 -34.34 25.72
N THR A 38 -5.07 -34.09 25.79
CA THR A 38 -5.96 -34.11 24.61
C THR A 38 -5.60 -33.01 23.60
N LYS A 39 -5.16 -31.83 24.06
CA LYS A 39 -4.68 -30.77 23.17
C LYS A 39 -3.38 -31.13 22.44
N GLU A 40 -2.45 -31.80 23.11
CA GLU A 40 -1.22 -32.29 22.47
C GLU A 40 -1.52 -33.41 21.45
N GLU A 41 -2.42 -34.33 21.76
CA GLU A 41 -2.86 -35.36 20.81
C GLU A 41 -3.52 -34.76 19.57
N ILE A 42 -4.39 -33.74 19.72
CA ILE A 42 -5.00 -33.04 18.59
C ILE A 42 -3.92 -32.35 17.73
N LYS A 43 -2.92 -31.72 18.36
CA LYS A 43 -1.80 -31.10 17.65
C LYS A 43 -0.97 -32.12 16.86
N ASN A 44 -0.73 -33.30 17.42
CA ASN A 44 -0.01 -34.37 16.74
C ASN A 44 -0.81 -34.92 15.54
N ASN A 45 -2.14 -35.05 15.67
CA ASN A 45 -3.02 -35.46 14.57
C ASN A 45 -3.04 -34.43 13.42
N PHE A 46 -2.96 -33.13 13.73
CA PHE A 46 -2.82 -32.09 12.71
C PHE A 46 -1.50 -32.19 11.93
N ASN A 47 -0.38 -32.45 12.61
CA ASN A 47 0.91 -32.66 11.96
C ASN A 47 0.88 -33.90 11.05
N LEU A 48 0.12 -34.93 11.43
CA LEU A 48 -0.06 -36.14 10.62
C LEU A 48 -0.88 -35.84 9.34
N ILE A 49 -1.93 -35.02 9.43
CA ILE A 49 -2.69 -34.53 8.27
C ILE A 49 -1.80 -33.71 7.33
N GLU A 50 -0.95 -32.84 7.87
CA GLU A 50 -0.03 -32.04 7.05
C GLU A 50 0.98 -32.91 6.29
N LYS A 51 1.44 -34.00 6.91
CA LYS A 51 2.32 -34.99 6.28
C LYS A 51 1.61 -35.77 5.17
N GLU A 52 0.41 -36.28 5.44
CA GLU A 52 -0.40 -37.05 4.48
C GLU A 52 -0.87 -36.19 3.29
N THR A 53 -1.25 -34.94 3.53
CA THR A 53 -1.61 -34.00 2.47
C THR A 53 -0.41 -33.67 1.59
N THR A 54 0.78 -33.48 2.17
CA THR A 54 2.02 -33.27 1.40
C THR A 54 2.36 -34.48 0.52
N GLN A 55 2.14 -35.70 1.02
CA GLN A 55 2.32 -36.93 0.24
C GLN A 55 1.28 -37.05 -0.89
N LEU A 56 0.01 -36.71 -0.64
CA LEU A 56 -1.02 -36.62 -1.68
C LEU A 56 -0.67 -35.60 -2.77
N PHE A 57 -0.24 -34.39 -2.39
CA PHE A 57 0.17 -33.37 -3.36
C PHE A 57 1.39 -33.80 -4.18
N SER A 58 2.29 -34.62 -3.60
CA SER A 58 3.41 -35.22 -4.35
C SER A 58 2.97 -36.26 -5.38
N ILE A 59 1.91 -37.03 -5.08
CA ILE A 59 1.34 -38.04 -5.99
C ILE A 59 0.52 -37.37 -7.12
N ILE A 60 -0.23 -36.31 -6.79
CA ILE A 60 -1.09 -35.58 -7.75
C ILE A 60 -0.27 -34.77 -8.76
N LYS A 61 0.97 -34.36 -8.43
CA LYS A 61 1.87 -33.67 -9.37
C LYS A 61 2.24 -34.47 -10.63
N ILE A 62 1.86 -35.75 -10.70
CA ILE A 62 2.13 -36.67 -11.82
C ILE A 62 0.86 -36.95 -12.67
N SER A 63 -0.32 -36.42 -12.33
CA SER A 63 -1.54 -36.70 -13.12
C SER A 63 -2.56 -35.56 -13.12
N ASP A 64 -2.63 -34.88 -14.27
CA ASP A 64 -3.66 -34.03 -14.88
C ASP A 64 -4.49 -33.02 -14.06
N GLU A 65 -4.61 -31.82 -14.64
CA GLU A 65 -5.12 -30.54 -14.12
C GLU A 65 -6.61 -30.48 -13.68
N ASN A 66 -7.36 -31.58 -13.72
CA ASN A 66 -8.82 -31.54 -13.54
C ASN A 66 -9.34 -31.99 -12.15
N ILE A 67 -8.48 -32.24 -11.16
CA ILE A 67 -8.89 -32.65 -9.79
C ILE A 67 -8.65 -31.55 -8.73
N VAL A 68 -8.34 -30.31 -9.14
CA VAL A 68 -7.94 -29.24 -8.20
C VAL A 68 -9.14 -28.44 -7.62
N LYS A 69 -10.33 -28.53 -8.22
CA LYS A 69 -11.48 -27.70 -7.81
C LYS A 69 -12.14 -28.06 -6.46
N PRO A 70 -12.19 -29.32 -5.98
CA PRO A 70 -12.77 -29.62 -4.67
C PRO A 70 -11.84 -29.34 -3.46
N LEU A 71 -10.52 -29.28 -3.68
CA LEU A 71 -9.52 -29.21 -2.58
C LEU A 71 -9.14 -27.78 -2.15
N GLN A 72 -9.48 -26.77 -2.94
CA GLN A 72 -9.31 -25.36 -2.53
C GLN A 72 -10.22 -24.97 -1.34
N ASN A 73 -11.29 -25.74 -1.07
CA ASN A 73 -12.16 -25.53 0.09
C ASN A 73 -11.55 -25.94 1.44
N ILE A 74 -10.41 -26.64 1.48
CA ILE A 74 -9.74 -26.99 2.75
C ILE A 74 -8.92 -25.81 3.29
N ASN A 75 -8.38 -24.95 2.41
CA ASN A 75 -7.70 -23.72 2.84
C ASN A 75 -8.66 -22.67 3.42
N VAL A 76 -9.98 -22.85 3.24
CA VAL A 76 -11.02 -22.00 3.83
C VAL A 76 -11.27 -22.33 5.31
N LEU A 77 -10.72 -23.44 5.85
CA LEU A 77 -10.88 -23.81 7.26
C LEU A 77 -9.77 -23.26 8.18
N LYS A 78 -8.64 -22.79 7.63
CA LYS A 78 -7.57 -22.15 8.42
C LYS A 78 -7.97 -20.85 9.14
N PRO A 79 -8.87 -19.99 8.62
CA PRO A 79 -9.31 -18.79 9.32
C PRO A 79 -10.46 -19.01 10.31
N VAL A 80 -11.33 -20.01 10.09
CA VAL A 80 -12.59 -20.18 10.86
C VAL A 80 -12.34 -20.60 12.32
N ILE A 81 -11.26 -21.33 12.61
CA ILE A 81 -11.01 -21.84 13.97
C ILE A 81 -10.30 -20.82 14.88
N LYS A 82 -9.72 -19.74 14.32
CA LYS A 82 -9.03 -18.73 15.14
C LYS A 82 -9.99 -17.78 15.87
N ASN A 83 -11.23 -17.66 15.39
CA ASN A 83 -12.19 -16.66 15.87
C ASN A 83 -13.42 -17.22 16.61
N GLU A 84 -13.62 -18.54 16.67
CA GLU A 84 -14.77 -19.16 17.35
C GLU A 84 -14.38 -20.14 18.47
N ILE A 85 -13.43 -19.75 19.32
CA ILE A 85 -13.28 -20.36 20.65
C ILE A 85 -13.90 -19.37 21.64
N PRO A 86 -15.04 -19.68 22.27
CA PRO A 86 -15.58 -18.84 23.33
C PRO A 86 -14.53 -18.73 24.43
N LYS A 87 -14.14 -17.50 24.79
CA LYS A 87 -13.38 -17.28 26.02
C LYS A 87 -14.21 -17.88 27.16
N PRO A 88 -13.63 -18.69 28.07
CA PRO A 88 -14.35 -19.12 29.25
C PRO A 88 -14.85 -17.86 29.96
N LEU A 89 -16.14 -17.85 30.34
CA LEU A 89 -16.76 -16.78 31.12
C LEU A 89 -15.84 -16.48 32.30
N GLN A 90 -15.13 -15.35 32.23
CA GLN A 90 -14.34 -14.85 33.34
C GLN A 90 -15.35 -14.44 34.40
N GLN A 91 -15.53 -15.30 35.40
CA GLN A 91 -16.17 -14.87 36.64
C GLN A 91 -15.30 -13.73 37.18
N LYS A 92 -15.84 -12.51 37.06
CA LYS A 92 -15.23 -11.29 37.56
C LYS A 92 -15.19 -11.40 39.08
N ILE A 93 -14.06 -11.85 39.63
CA ILE A 93 -13.81 -11.76 41.06
C ILE A 93 -13.71 -10.25 41.35
N GLU A 94 -14.78 -9.68 41.89
CA GLU A 94 -14.75 -8.32 42.42
C GLU A 94 -13.94 -8.33 43.71
N ILE A 95 -12.74 -7.78 43.63
CA ILE A 95 -11.94 -7.43 44.79
C ILE A 95 -12.67 -6.27 45.49
N PRO A 96 -13.09 -6.38 46.76
CA PRO A 96 -13.74 -5.28 47.45
C PRO A 96 -12.78 -4.09 47.51
N ARG A 97 -13.21 -2.95 46.95
CA ARG A 97 -12.48 -1.68 47.10
C ARG A 97 -12.77 -1.13 48.50
N PRO A 98 -11.76 -0.65 49.25
CA PRO A 98 -12.00 0.05 50.50
C PRO A 98 -12.86 1.30 50.23
N ALA A 99 -13.83 1.56 51.11
CA ALA A 99 -14.74 2.69 51.00
C ALA A 99 -13.96 4.01 51.02
N GLN A 100 -13.96 4.72 49.88
CA GLN A 100 -13.50 6.11 49.82
C GLN A 100 -14.66 7.00 50.30
N ASN A 101 -14.51 7.59 51.48
CA ASN A 101 -15.34 8.72 51.88
C ASN A 101 -15.03 9.88 50.94
N VAL A 102 -15.92 10.13 49.98
CA VAL A 102 -15.82 11.28 49.07
C VAL A 102 -16.30 12.50 49.84
N LEU A 103 -15.39 13.40 50.20
CA LEU A 103 -15.73 14.73 50.68
C LEU A 103 -16.42 15.49 49.53
N ASN A 104 -17.66 15.92 49.76
CA ASN A 104 -18.46 16.64 48.78
C ASN A 104 -18.02 18.12 48.77
N ILE A 105 -17.28 18.55 47.74
CA ILE A 105 -16.86 19.95 47.58
C ILE A 105 -17.84 20.65 46.62
N PRO A 106 -18.50 21.75 47.02
CA PRO A 106 -19.40 22.48 46.12
C PRO A 106 -18.63 23.21 45.01
N ARG A 107 -19.20 23.26 43.80
CA ARG A 107 -18.65 24.04 42.68
C ARG A 107 -18.85 25.54 42.92
N PRO A 108 -17.84 26.40 42.66
CA PRO A 108 -18.03 27.84 42.67
C PRO A 108 -18.89 28.29 41.48
N ALA A 109 -19.84 29.18 41.77
CA ALA A 109 -20.64 29.91 40.78
C ALA A 109 -19.83 31.06 40.16
N ASP A 110 -20.11 31.36 38.90
CA ASP A 110 -19.53 32.46 38.13
C ASP A 110 -19.86 33.82 38.73
N THR A 111 -18.86 34.62 39.12
CA THR A 111 -18.90 36.10 39.13
C THR A 111 -17.48 36.70 39.08
N ILE A 112 -17.31 37.69 38.20
CA ILE A 112 -16.11 38.42 37.71
C ILE A 112 -15.74 39.53 38.74
N PRO A 113 -14.47 40.03 38.96
CA PRO A 113 -13.70 40.80 37.97
C PRO A 113 -12.15 40.86 38.02
N ASN A 114 -11.64 41.34 36.90
CA ASN A 114 -10.27 41.71 36.55
C ASN A 114 -9.47 42.34 37.71
N SER A 115 -8.40 41.69 38.16
CA SER A 115 -7.40 42.29 39.04
C SER A 115 -5.99 41.77 38.69
N ASN A 116 -5.04 42.69 38.66
CA ASN A 116 -3.62 42.46 38.41
C ASN A 116 -3.01 41.56 39.49
N ILE A 117 -3.02 40.25 39.26
CA ILE A 117 -2.36 39.27 40.13
C ILE A 117 -0.99 38.95 39.52
N PRO A 118 0.13 39.15 40.24
CA PRO A 118 1.45 38.71 39.78
C PRO A 118 1.41 37.22 39.46
N LYS A 119 2.04 36.77 38.37
CA LYS A 119 2.16 35.34 38.04
C LYS A 119 2.55 34.58 39.32
N PRO A 120 1.70 33.67 39.85
CA PRO A 120 2.09 32.87 40.97
C PRO A 120 3.27 32.04 40.51
N GLU A 121 4.40 32.17 41.21
CA GLU A 121 5.47 31.18 41.12
C GLU A 121 4.80 29.82 41.32
N MET A 122 4.90 28.96 40.31
CA MET A 122 4.49 27.57 40.46
C MET A 122 5.40 26.98 41.54
N GLN A 123 4.96 27.03 42.79
CA GLN A 123 5.42 26.07 43.78
C GLN A 123 5.15 24.71 43.14
N GLN A 124 6.23 24.04 42.76
CA GLN A 124 6.18 22.65 42.38
C GLN A 124 5.56 21.94 43.59
N LEU A 125 4.27 21.61 43.50
CA LEU A 125 3.70 20.55 44.31
C LEU A 125 4.73 19.42 44.24
N PRO A 126 5.25 18.93 45.38
CA PRO A 126 6.21 17.84 45.34
C PRO A 126 5.54 16.73 44.56
N GLN A 127 6.02 16.53 43.34
CA GLN A 127 5.75 15.32 42.57
C GLN A 127 5.97 14.20 43.57
N PRO A 128 5.03 13.26 43.75
CA PRO A 128 5.30 12.11 44.60
C PRO A 128 6.55 11.49 44.01
N GLN A 129 7.69 11.74 44.67
CA GLN A 129 8.90 11.02 44.37
C GLN A 129 8.47 9.60 44.69
N LEU A 130 8.26 8.79 43.66
CA LEU A 130 8.40 7.36 43.85
C LEU A 130 9.81 7.27 44.42
N GLN A 131 9.90 7.16 45.74
CA GLN A 131 11.10 6.66 46.38
C GLN A 131 11.39 5.42 45.55
N SER A 132 12.53 5.44 44.86
CA SER A 132 13.06 4.27 44.19
C SER A 132 13.37 3.29 45.31
N GLY A 133 12.32 2.68 45.85
CA GLY A 133 12.38 1.62 46.81
C GLY A 133 13.24 0.59 46.10
N ILE A 134 14.45 0.41 46.62
CA ILE A 134 15.31 -0.68 46.23
C ILE A 134 14.41 -1.89 46.34
N PHE A 135 13.98 -2.46 45.20
CA PHE A 135 13.14 -3.65 45.20
C PHE A 135 13.98 -4.75 45.83
N ARG A 136 13.87 -4.91 47.15
CA ARG A 136 14.58 -5.94 47.89
C ARG A 136 14.05 -7.26 47.36
N ARG A 137 14.94 -8.02 46.70
CA ARG A 137 14.58 -9.36 46.24
C ARG A 137 14.21 -10.17 47.48
N LEU A 138 12.97 -10.65 47.55
CA LEU A 138 12.55 -11.51 48.65
C LEU A 138 13.48 -12.71 48.75
N THR A 139 13.90 -13.01 49.97
CA THR A 139 14.70 -14.19 50.30
C THR A 139 13.87 -15.46 50.07
N LYS A 140 14.53 -16.62 49.98
CA LYS A 140 13.85 -17.90 49.71
C LYS A 140 12.78 -18.21 50.76
N ASP A 141 13.06 -17.91 52.02
CA ASP A 141 12.19 -18.20 53.14
C ASP A 141 10.97 -17.26 53.18
N GLU A 142 11.17 -15.97 52.89
CA GLU A 142 10.07 -15.01 52.74
C GLU A 142 9.14 -15.40 51.60
N LYS A 143 9.68 -15.85 50.46
CA LYS A 143 8.87 -16.36 49.34
C LYS A 143 8.04 -17.57 49.75
N ALA A 144 8.64 -18.55 50.43
CA ALA A 144 7.92 -19.73 50.90
C ALA A 144 6.80 -19.37 51.88
N ARG A 145 7.03 -18.37 52.75
CA ARG A 145 6.03 -17.86 53.70
C ARG A 145 4.85 -17.22 52.99
N TYR A 146 5.09 -16.35 52.01
CA TYR A 146 4.02 -15.70 51.24
C TYR A 146 3.23 -16.67 50.36
N VAL A 147 3.88 -17.68 49.77
CA VAL A 147 3.18 -18.73 49.00
C VAL A 147 2.21 -19.50 49.89
N LYS A 148 2.62 -19.76 51.15
CA LYS A 148 1.78 -20.46 52.14
C LYS A 148 0.65 -19.57 52.69
N GLU A 149 0.92 -18.29 52.98
CA GLU A 149 -0.11 -17.34 53.45
C GLU A 149 -1.15 -17.02 52.38
N LEU A 150 -0.74 -16.93 51.11
CA LEU A 150 -1.63 -16.66 49.98
C LEU A 150 -2.31 -17.91 49.43
N ASN A 151 -2.05 -19.08 50.01
CA ASN A 151 -2.62 -20.37 49.64
C ASN A 151 -2.44 -20.71 48.14
N LEU A 152 -1.31 -20.29 47.56
CA LEU A 152 -1.00 -20.46 46.14
C LEU A 152 -0.30 -21.80 45.91
N SER A 153 -0.81 -22.60 44.97
CA SER A 153 -0.10 -23.81 44.55
C SER A 153 1.15 -23.44 43.75
N TYR A 154 2.26 -24.14 43.96
CA TYR A 154 3.50 -23.95 43.17
C TYR A 154 3.25 -24.07 41.66
N GLU A 155 2.27 -24.87 41.27
CA GLU A 155 1.87 -25.10 39.88
C GLU A 155 1.17 -23.87 39.26
N GLU A 156 0.37 -23.15 40.04
CA GLU A 156 -0.31 -21.91 39.61
C GLU A 156 0.69 -20.76 39.41
N LEU A 157 1.70 -20.68 40.27
CA LEU A 157 2.79 -19.72 40.13
C LEU A 157 3.64 -20.00 38.89
N GLU A 158 3.90 -21.27 38.58
CA GLU A 158 4.64 -21.64 37.37
C GLU A 158 3.84 -21.31 36.10
N LEU A 159 2.53 -21.55 36.11
CA LEU A 159 1.62 -21.17 35.03
C LEU A 159 1.57 -19.64 34.86
N PHE A 160 1.46 -18.87 35.95
CA PHE A 160 1.48 -17.41 35.90
C PHE A 160 2.81 -16.86 35.36
N VAL A 161 3.95 -17.43 35.77
CA VAL A 161 5.28 -17.04 35.27
C VAL A 161 5.44 -17.40 33.79
N LYS A 162 4.95 -18.57 33.35
CA LYS A 162 4.92 -18.94 31.93
C LYS A 162 4.03 -18.01 31.12
N GLU A 163 2.85 -17.64 31.62
CA GLU A 163 1.93 -16.71 30.95
C GLU A 163 2.53 -15.30 30.84
N LYS A 164 3.14 -14.78 31.91
CA LYS A 164 3.83 -13.48 31.91
C LYS A 164 5.08 -13.48 31.04
N ARG A 165 5.88 -14.55 31.04
CA ARG A 165 7.03 -14.70 30.13
C ARG A 165 6.60 -14.83 28.68
N GLY A 166 5.49 -15.54 28.40
CA GLY A 166 4.86 -15.61 27.09
C GLY A 166 4.38 -14.24 26.61
N LYS A 167 3.68 -13.49 27.46
CA LYS A 167 3.27 -12.10 27.17
C LYS A 167 4.46 -11.15 26.99
N ASN A 168 5.57 -11.36 27.69
CA ASN A 168 6.80 -10.58 27.48
C ASN A 168 7.55 -10.97 26.19
N LYS A 169 7.46 -12.22 25.74
CA LYS A 169 7.92 -12.62 24.39
C LYS A 169 7.05 -11.99 23.31
N ILE A 170 5.72 -12.00 23.47
CA ILE A 170 4.77 -11.33 22.57
C ILE A 170 4.94 -9.79 22.60
N LYS A 171 5.28 -9.20 23.76
CA LYS A 171 5.66 -7.77 23.87
C LYS A 171 7.02 -7.46 23.25
N LYS A 172 7.98 -8.38 23.27
CA LYS A 172 9.26 -8.25 22.52
C LYS A 172 9.07 -8.43 21.01
N GLU A 173 8.03 -9.16 20.59
CA GLU A 173 7.54 -9.25 19.21
C GLU A 173 6.55 -8.13 18.84
N ILE A 174 6.34 -7.12 19.71
CA ILE A 174 5.84 -5.84 19.22
C ILE A 174 6.94 -5.36 18.28
N LYS A 175 6.65 -5.45 16.97
CA LYS A 175 7.44 -4.86 15.88
C LYS A 175 8.10 -3.60 16.42
N GLU A 176 9.42 -3.49 16.26
CA GLU A 176 10.09 -2.21 16.45
C GLU A 176 9.18 -1.14 15.88
N PRO A 177 8.86 -0.08 16.65
CA PRO A 177 7.97 0.95 16.15
C PRO A 177 8.53 1.39 14.80
N ASP A 178 7.71 1.21 13.76
CA ASP A 178 8.04 1.41 12.35
C ASP A 178 8.16 2.92 12.06
N TYR A 179 8.93 3.64 12.89
CA TYR A 179 9.37 4.99 12.61
C TYR A 179 10.73 4.88 11.93
N THR A 180 10.74 5.09 10.63
CA THR A 180 11.98 5.34 9.90
C THR A 180 12.47 6.73 10.32
N ILE A 181 13.52 6.80 11.14
CA ILE A 181 14.23 8.08 11.34
C ILE A 181 14.78 8.48 9.96
N TYR A 182 14.41 9.66 9.47
CA TYR A 182 14.89 10.20 8.19
C TYR A 182 16.42 10.11 8.12
N LYS A 183 16.94 9.21 7.27
CA LYS A 183 18.35 9.17 6.92
C LYS A 183 18.54 10.00 5.67
N PRO A 184 19.39 11.05 5.70
CA PRO A 184 19.64 11.85 4.51
C PRO A 184 20.27 10.95 3.45
N ASN A 185 19.70 10.96 2.24
CA ASN A 185 20.29 10.28 1.09
C ASN A 185 21.71 10.83 0.84
N ASP A 186 22.72 9.96 0.73
CA ASP A 186 24.13 10.33 0.56
C ASP A 186 24.35 11.29 -0.62
N LEU A 187 23.62 11.06 -1.72
CA LEU A 187 23.64 11.93 -2.90
C LEU A 187 23.05 13.32 -2.61
N GLY A 188 21.97 13.38 -1.82
CA GLY A 188 21.37 14.64 -1.40
C GLY A 188 22.27 15.43 -0.45
N ALA A 189 22.98 14.73 0.45
CA ALA A 189 23.97 15.33 1.34
C ALA A 189 25.16 15.91 0.54
N PHE A 190 25.67 15.16 -0.43
CA PHE A 190 26.70 15.63 -1.35
C PHE A 190 26.24 16.87 -2.13
N ALA A 191 25.04 16.85 -2.71
CA ALA A 191 24.51 17.99 -3.43
C ALA A 191 24.34 19.23 -2.55
N ASN A 192 23.84 19.05 -1.32
CA ASN A 192 23.73 20.14 -0.37
C ASN A 192 25.08 20.75 0.01
N LYS A 193 26.14 19.93 0.10
CA LYS A 193 27.49 20.42 0.41
C LYS A 193 27.97 21.47 -0.60
N TYR A 194 27.73 21.26 -1.89
CA TYR A 194 28.22 22.15 -2.95
C TYR A 194 27.20 23.20 -3.40
N MET A 195 25.91 22.84 -3.44
CA MET A 195 24.90 23.61 -4.17
C MET A 195 23.90 24.34 -3.27
N LYS A 196 23.86 24.08 -1.96
CA LYS A 196 22.85 24.65 -1.05
C LYS A 196 22.78 26.18 -1.12
N LYS A 197 23.92 26.87 -1.08
CA LYS A 197 23.97 28.35 -1.14
C LYS A 197 23.36 28.89 -2.44
N HIS A 198 23.60 28.20 -3.55
CA HIS A 198 23.08 28.59 -4.87
C HIS A 198 21.61 28.24 -5.00
N ALA A 199 21.20 27.06 -4.54
CA ALA A 199 19.81 26.63 -4.46
C ALA A 199 18.97 27.61 -3.63
N ASP A 200 19.40 27.95 -2.42
CA ASP A 200 18.68 28.88 -1.54
C ASP A 200 18.57 30.28 -2.16
N LYS A 201 19.64 30.77 -2.81
CA LYS A 201 19.61 32.07 -3.52
C LYS A 201 18.63 32.04 -4.69
N LEU A 202 18.61 30.95 -5.46
CA LEU A 202 17.76 30.79 -6.63
C LEU A 202 16.27 30.66 -6.23
N VAL A 203 15.98 29.86 -5.21
CA VAL A 203 14.63 29.68 -4.65
C VAL A 203 14.07 31.01 -4.12
N LYS A 204 14.88 31.79 -3.40
CA LYS A 204 14.49 33.12 -2.93
C LYS A 204 14.25 34.11 -4.07
N LYS A 205 15.04 34.04 -5.14
CA LYS A 205 14.94 34.95 -6.29
C LYS A 205 13.73 34.64 -7.18
N TYR A 206 13.36 33.37 -7.32
CA TYR A 206 12.29 32.91 -8.22
C TYR A 206 11.22 32.07 -7.50
N PRO A 207 10.52 32.62 -6.49
CA PRO A 207 9.57 31.85 -5.69
C PRO A 207 8.41 31.30 -6.52
N LYS A 208 7.95 32.02 -7.55
CA LYS A 208 6.86 31.58 -8.44
C LYS A 208 7.16 30.29 -9.21
N ILE A 209 8.44 29.97 -9.44
CA ILE A 209 8.86 28.76 -10.16
C ILE A 209 9.00 27.59 -9.18
N PHE A 210 9.59 27.82 -8.01
CA PHE A 210 9.91 26.74 -7.07
C PHE A 210 8.79 26.40 -6.08
N GLN A 211 7.88 27.32 -5.78
CA GLN A 211 6.75 27.02 -4.88
C GLN A 211 5.84 25.89 -5.43
N PRO A 212 5.38 25.93 -6.70
CA PRO A 212 4.61 24.83 -7.26
C PRO A 212 5.37 23.49 -7.28
N LEU A 213 6.70 23.54 -7.45
CA LEU A 213 7.54 22.35 -7.36
C LEU A 213 7.53 21.79 -5.93
N PHE A 214 7.63 22.64 -4.91
CA PHE A 214 7.59 22.21 -3.51
C PHE A 214 6.23 21.64 -3.11
N ASP A 215 5.14 22.26 -3.55
CA ASP A 215 3.78 21.75 -3.30
C ASP A 215 3.64 20.35 -3.89
N LYS A 216 4.08 20.16 -5.14
CA LYS A 216 4.09 18.84 -5.80
C LYS A 216 5.01 17.86 -5.09
N PHE A 217 6.19 18.31 -4.69
CA PHE A 217 7.18 17.48 -4.01
C PHE A 217 6.63 16.91 -2.70
N LEU A 218 5.90 17.72 -1.91
CA LEU A 218 5.25 17.28 -0.68
C LEU A 218 4.22 16.17 -0.91
N MET A 219 3.58 16.12 -2.10
CA MET A 219 2.61 15.10 -2.46
C MET A 219 3.24 13.78 -2.96
N VAL A 220 4.49 13.80 -3.45
CA VAL A 220 5.19 12.61 -3.98
C VAL A 220 5.79 11.74 -2.86
N GLU A 221 5.86 12.23 -1.62
CA GLU A 221 6.49 11.50 -0.49
C GLU A 221 7.92 11.04 -0.80
N MET A 222 8.68 11.85 -1.52
CA MET A 222 10.10 11.55 -1.72
C MET A 222 10.83 11.57 -0.37
N GLU A 223 11.73 10.63 -0.17
CA GLU A 223 12.62 10.53 1.01
C GLU A 223 13.72 11.62 1.00
N MET A 224 13.37 12.84 0.60
CA MET A 224 14.28 13.99 0.56
C MET A 224 13.55 15.26 0.97
N ILE A 225 14.27 16.23 1.52
CA ILE A 225 13.71 17.55 1.81
C ILE A 225 13.60 18.33 0.50
N SER A 226 12.50 19.05 0.24
CA SER A 226 12.24 19.75 -1.03
C SER A 226 13.34 20.72 -1.45
N ARG A 227 13.98 21.41 -0.48
CA ARG A 227 15.13 22.28 -0.76
C ARG A 227 16.38 21.49 -1.17
N SER A 228 16.59 20.32 -0.59
CA SER A 228 17.71 19.43 -0.94
C SER A 228 17.55 18.87 -2.36
N TYR A 229 16.31 18.66 -2.81
CA TYR A 229 16.04 18.29 -4.20
C TYR A 229 16.47 19.36 -5.20
N VAL A 230 16.26 20.63 -4.89
CA VAL A 230 16.72 21.74 -5.75
C VAL A 230 18.26 21.78 -5.80
N SER A 231 18.94 21.55 -4.68
CA SER A 231 20.41 21.41 -4.67
C SER A 231 20.87 20.28 -5.59
N LEU A 232 20.18 19.13 -5.56
CA LEU A 232 20.48 17.97 -6.41
C LEU A 232 20.24 18.27 -7.89
N MET A 233 19.10 18.87 -8.22
CA MET A 233 18.73 19.31 -9.57
C MET A 233 19.78 20.27 -10.15
N LEU A 234 20.24 21.25 -9.37
CA LEU A 234 21.27 22.17 -9.84
C LEU A 234 22.63 21.48 -10.01
N LEU A 235 22.99 20.57 -9.11
CA LEU A 235 24.22 19.79 -9.23
C LEU A 235 24.23 19.03 -10.57
N PHE A 236 23.20 18.24 -10.85
CA PHE A 236 23.13 17.46 -12.09
C PHE A 236 23.05 18.35 -13.33
N THR A 237 22.39 19.50 -13.25
CA THR A 237 22.36 20.45 -14.37
C THR A 237 23.76 20.99 -14.69
N ILE A 238 24.56 21.35 -13.67
CA ILE A 238 25.94 21.83 -13.88
C ILE A 238 26.83 20.70 -14.42
N LEU A 239 26.67 19.47 -13.96
CA LEU A 239 27.44 18.33 -14.45
C LEU A 239 27.01 17.88 -15.85
N ALA A 240 25.75 18.10 -16.26
CA ALA A 240 25.22 17.66 -17.53
C ALA A 240 25.97 18.28 -18.72
N PHE A 241 26.28 19.58 -18.66
CA PHE A 241 26.98 20.26 -19.75
C PHE A 241 28.35 19.64 -20.09
N PRO A 242 29.33 19.58 -19.16
CA PRO A 242 30.63 18.98 -19.46
C PRO A 242 30.50 17.49 -19.77
N SER A 243 29.61 16.76 -19.09
CA SER A 243 29.41 15.33 -19.35
C SER A 243 28.92 15.06 -20.77
N LEU A 244 27.88 15.78 -21.22
CA LEU A 244 27.33 15.64 -22.57
C LEU A 244 28.31 16.15 -23.62
N PHE A 245 28.98 17.28 -23.35
CA PHE A 245 29.97 17.83 -24.27
C PHE A 245 31.11 16.83 -24.51
N ILE A 246 31.69 16.25 -23.45
CA ILE A 246 32.75 15.25 -23.55
C ILE A 246 32.25 13.99 -24.27
N PHE A 247 31.06 13.50 -23.93
CA PHE A 247 30.46 12.33 -24.56
C PHE A 247 30.30 12.51 -26.09
N PHE A 248 29.71 13.62 -26.52
CA PHE A 248 29.53 13.90 -27.95
C PHE A 248 30.83 14.28 -28.65
N LEU A 249 31.82 14.83 -27.94
CA LEU A 249 33.16 15.08 -28.46
C LEU A 249 33.91 13.77 -28.75
N ILE A 250 33.74 12.74 -27.91
CA ILE A 250 34.25 11.39 -28.19
C ILE A 250 33.51 10.78 -29.38
N LEU A 251 32.18 10.90 -29.42
CA LEU A 251 31.35 10.37 -30.51
C LEU A 251 31.63 11.02 -31.87
N ASN A 252 32.11 12.27 -31.86
CA ASN A 252 32.55 12.99 -33.05
C ASN A 252 33.59 12.21 -33.86
N PHE A 253 34.46 11.43 -33.20
CA PHE A 253 35.45 10.61 -33.89
C PHE A 253 34.83 9.62 -34.89
N ALA A 254 33.64 9.09 -34.61
CA ALA A 254 32.94 8.14 -35.47
C ALA A 254 32.03 8.82 -36.51
N PHE A 255 31.34 9.90 -36.14
CA PHE A 255 30.28 10.51 -36.97
C PHE A 255 30.68 11.81 -37.68
N LYS A 256 31.89 12.34 -37.44
CA LYS A 256 32.41 13.59 -38.04
C LYS A 256 31.43 14.78 -37.91
N LEU A 257 30.88 14.96 -36.71
CA LEU A 257 30.01 16.08 -36.36
C LEU A 257 30.80 17.40 -36.26
N SER A 258 30.18 18.52 -36.66
CA SER A 258 30.77 19.84 -36.43
C SER A 258 30.81 20.16 -34.93
N ILE A 259 31.86 20.86 -34.48
CA ILE A 259 32.00 21.28 -33.07
C ILE A 259 30.82 22.15 -32.62
N PHE A 260 30.26 22.96 -33.53
CA PHE A 260 29.06 23.76 -33.27
C PHE A 260 27.84 22.88 -32.99
N THR A 261 27.69 21.76 -33.71
CA THR A 261 26.62 20.79 -33.48
C THR A 261 26.77 20.12 -32.12
N VAL A 262 27.98 19.71 -31.75
CA VAL A 262 28.28 19.12 -30.43
C VAL A 262 27.94 20.10 -29.30
N LEU A 263 28.36 21.35 -29.43
CA LEU A 263 28.05 22.41 -28.46
C LEU A 263 26.54 22.63 -28.34
N PHE A 264 25.83 22.71 -29.45
CA PHE A 264 24.38 22.93 -29.47
C PHE A 264 23.62 21.79 -28.79
N ILE A 265 23.98 20.53 -29.08
CA ILE A 265 23.39 19.35 -28.43
C ILE A 265 23.69 19.35 -26.93
N ALA A 266 24.90 19.71 -26.51
CA ALA A 266 25.25 19.78 -25.09
C ALA A 266 24.45 20.86 -24.34
N ILE A 267 24.23 22.03 -24.96
CA ILE A 267 23.38 23.09 -24.41
C ILE A 267 21.93 22.61 -24.28
N ILE A 268 21.36 22.04 -25.35
CA ILE A 268 19.99 21.51 -25.34
C ILE A 268 19.83 20.43 -24.28
N GLY A 269 20.77 19.48 -24.19
CA GLY A 269 20.70 18.41 -23.20
C GLY A 269 20.86 18.92 -21.76
N THR A 270 21.60 20.00 -21.53
CA THR A 270 21.70 20.65 -20.22
C THR A 270 20.37 21.29 -19.82
N VAL A 271 19.75 22.06 -20.73
CA VAL A 271 18.42 22.64 -20.52
C VAL A 271 17.39 21.52 -20.33
N GLY A 272 17.45 20.46 -21.13
CA GLY A 272 16.61 19.28 -21.01
C GLY A 272 16.76 18.57 -19.65
N THR A 273 17.98 18.49 -19.12
CA THR A 273 18.23 17.94 -17.78
C THR A 273 17.55 18.79 -16.71
N PHE A 274 17.71 20.11 -16.76
CA PHE A 274 17.07 21.02 -15.82
C PHE A 274 15.52 20.89 -15.86
N LEU A 275 14.95 20.91 -17.07
CA LEU A 275 13.51 20.75 -17.25
C LEU A 275 13.03 19.35 -16.82
N GLY A 276 13.81 18.32 -17.09
CA GLY A 276 13.54 16.95 -16.68
C GLY A 276 13.40 16.84 -15.16
N PHE A 277 14.37 17.34 -14.39
CA PHE A 277 14.27 17.40 -12.93
C PHE A 277 13.10 18.28 -12.45
N TYR A 278 12.81 19.40 -13.12
CA TYR A 278 11.69 20.25 -12.73
C TYR A 278 10.32 19.55 -12.91
N PHE A 279 10.12 18.84 -14.03
CA PHE A 279 8.85 18.16 -14.31
C PHE A 279 8.76 16.74 -13.72
N TYR A 280 9.88 16.16 -13.28
CA TYR A 280 9.93 14.80 -12.75
C TYR A 280 8.94 14.55 -11.59
N PRO A 281 8.86 15.40 -10.54
CA PRO A 281 7.88 15.19 -9.48
C PRO A 281 6.44 15.24 -9.99
N ALA A 282 6.14 16.13 -10.94
CA ALA A 282 4.80 16.23 -11.53
C ALA A 282 4.41 14.95 -12.30
N SER A 283 5.37 14.33 -13.00
CA SER A 283 5.15 13.06 -13.69
C SER A 283 4.86 11.92 -12.71
N LEU A 284 5.62 11.85 -11.60
CA LEU A 284 5.37 10.87 -10.54
C LEU A 284 3.99 11.03 -9.91
N LEU A 285 3.54 12.27 -9.67
CA LEU A 285 2.18 12.55 -9.18
C LEU A 285 1.11 12.08 -10.15
N GLY A 286 1.31 12.31 -11.45
CA GLY A 286 0.39 11.84 -12.49
C GLY A 286 0.22 10.33 -12.44
N GLY A 287 1.33 9.59 -12.36
CA GLY A 287 1.32 8.12 -12.20
C GLY A 287 0.60 7.68 -10.93
N LYS A 288 0.96 8.25 -9.77
CA LYS A 288 0.34 7.90 -8.49
C LYS A 288 -1.16 8.20 -8.45
N SER A 289 -1.57 9.37 -8.95
CA SER A 289 -2.99 9.74 -9.05
C SER A 289 -3.76 8.78 -9.96
N ALA A 290 -3.17 8.37 -11.09
CA ALA A 290 -3.79 7.41 -12.00
C ALA A 290 -3.93 6.02 -11.35
N SER A 291 -2.90 5.54 -10.65
CA SER A 291 -2.97 4.29 -9.89
C SER A 291 -4.05 4.32 -8.82
N ILE A 292 -4.12 5.39 -8.01
CA ILE A 292 -5.16 5.57 -7.00
C ILE A 292 -6.55 5.58 -7.66
N LYS A 293 -6.73 6.28 -8.77
CA LYS A 293 -8.00 6.34 -9.50
C LYS A 293 -8.47 4.95 -9.97
N LEU A 294 -7.55 4.08 -10.38
CA LEU A 294 -7.86 2.71 -10.78
C LEU A 294 -8.18 1.78 -9.59
N GLU A 295 -7.52 1.99 -8.45
CA GLU A 295 -7.71 1.20 -7.23
C GLU A 295 -8.99 1.59 -6.46
N LEU A 296 -9.35 2.88 -6.49
CA LEU A 296 -10.39 3.48 -5.65
C LEU A 296 -11.79 2.83 -5.78
N PRO A 297 -12.33 2.50 -6.97
CA PRO A 297 -13.65 1.90 -7.09
C PRO A 297 -13.77 0.58 -6.33
N PHE A 298 -12.72 -0.26 -6.40
CA PHE A 298 -12.71 -1.58 -5.76
C PHE A 298 -12.49 -1.46 -4.26
N ALA A 299 -11.57 -0.58 -3.84
CA ALA A 299 -11.37 -0.29 -2.43
C ALA A 299 -12.65 0.26 -1.79
N LEU A 300 -13.39 1.12 -2.48
CA LEU A 300 -14.67 1.64 -1.99
C LEU A 300 -15.74 0.57 -1.82
N VAL A 301 -15.81 -0.41 -2.70
CA VAL A 301 -16.70 -1.58 -2.53
C VAL A 301 -16.33 -2.34 -1.25
N HIS A 302 -15.03 -2.53 -0.99
CA HIS A 302 -14.57 -3.15 0.26
C HIS A 302 -14.89 -2.29 1.48
N MET A 303 -14.64 -0.98 1.40
CA MET A 303 -14.96 -0.04 2.48
C MET A 303 -16.46 -0.04 2.81
N SER A 304 -17.32 -0.04 1.78
CA SER A 304 -18.77 -0.10 1.91
C SER A 304 -19.24 -1.42 2.54
N ALA A 305 -18.65 -2.55 2.15
CA ALA A 305 -18.97 -3.86 2.75
C ALA A 305 -18.63 -3.90 4.24
N VAL A 306 -17.45 -3.37 4.62
CA VAL A 306 -17.02 -3.29 6.03
C VAL A 306 -17.90 -2.34 6.81
N ALA A 307 -18.19 -1.14 6.29
CA ALA A 307 -19.14 -0.21 6.91
C ALA A 307 -20.52 -0.85 7.07
N GLY A 308 -20.93 -1.66 6.10
CA GLY A 308 -22.17 -2.44 6.09
C GLY A 308 -22.32 -3.36 7.29
N SER A 309 -21.21 -3.90 7.81
CA SER A 309 -21.16 -4.78 8.98
C SER A 309 -21.34 -4.06 10.33
N GLY A 310 -21.38 -2.72 10.33
CA GLY A 310 -21.40 -1.91 11.57
C GLY A 310 -20.02 -1.78 12.22
N ALA A 311 -18.94 -2.11 11.51
CA ALA A 311 -17.59 -1.90 11.98
C ALA A 311 -17.29 -0.41 12.19
N GLN A 312 -16.39 -0.10 13.13
CA GLN A 312 -15.98 1.28 13.37
C GLN A 312 -15.24 1.84 12.15
N PRO A 313 -15.37 3.16 11.85
CA PRO A 313 -14.73 3.78 10.68
C PRO A 313 -13.23 3.53 10.60
N ILE A 314 -12.54 3.47 11.74
CA ILE A 314 -11.08 3.22 11.78
C ILE A 314 -10.70 1.84 11.24
N SER A 315 -11.52 0.82 11.50
CA SER A 315 -11.28 -0.56 11.04
C SER A 315 -11.40 -0.70 9.52
N ILE A 316 -12.18 0.16 8.88
CA ILE A 316 -12.24 0.25 7.41
C ILE A 316 -10.87 0.63 6.86
N PHE A 317 -10.24 1.65 7.45
CA PHE A 317 -8.93 2.12 7.03
C PHE A 317 -7.83 1.09 7.33
N GLU A 318 -7.91 0.38 8.47
CA GLU A 318 -6.99 -0.71 8.80
C GLU A 318 -7.02 -1.84 7.76
N LEU A 319 -8.22 -2.25 7.32
CA LEU A 319 -8.35 -3.31 6.31
C LEU A 319 -7.67 -2.91 4.99
N ILE A 320 -7.90 -1.70 4.51
CA ILE A 320 -7.30 -1.20 3.27
C ILE A 320 -5.79 -0.99 3.45
N ALA A 321 -5.36 -0.54 4.63
CA ALA A 321 -3.96 -0.35 4.97
C ALA A 321 -3.17 -1.67 5.10
N ASP A 322 -3.85 -2.80 5.30
CA ASP A 322 -3.22 -4.13 5.36
C ASP A 322 -3.28 -4.89 4.04
N SER A 323 -4.28 -4.62 3.20
CA SER A 323 -4.41 -5.22 1.87
C SER A 323 -3.18 -4.96 0.98
N LYS A 324 -2.81 -5.93 0.16
CA LYS A 324 -1.79 -5.78 -0.89
C LYS A 324 -2.39 -5.45 -2.27
N GLU A 325 -3.72 -5.43 -2.37
CA GLU A 325 -4.44 -5.23 -3.62
C GLU A 325 -4.42 -3.77 -4.08
N TYR A 326 -4.20 -2.83 -3.16
CA TYR A 326 -4.23 -1.39 -3.41
C TYR A 326 -2.90 -0.73 -3.00
N PRO A 327 -1.80 -0.97 -3.73
CA PRO A 327 -0.46 -0.57 -3.31
C PRO A 327 -0.31 0.94 -3.10
N GLU A 328 -0.89 1.79 -3.96
CA GLU A 328 -0.77 3.24 -3.82
C GLU A 328 -1.82 3.81 -2.85
N LEU A 329 -3.06 3.34 -2.91
CA LEU A 329 -4.10 3.78 -1.99
C LEU A 329 -3.77 3.40 -0.54
N ARG A 330 -3.21 2.19 -0.31
CA ARG A 330 -2.74 1.76 1.01
C ARG A 330 -1.79 2.77 1.65
N LYS A 331 -0.89 3.38 0.88
CA LYS A 331 0.07 4.38 1.40
C LYS A 331 -0.68 5.62 1.90
N GLU A 332 -1.66 6.10 1.15
CA GLU A 332 -2.51 7.23 1.57
C GLU A 332 -3.35 6.87 2.80
N ILE A 333 -3.94 5.68 2.85
CA ILE A 333 -4.74 5.25 4.00
C ILE A 333 -3.87 5.04 5.26
N LYS A 334 -2.65 4.54 5.12
CA LYS A 334 -1.69 4.46 6.23
C LYS A 334 -1.39 5.82 6.84
N LYS A 335 -1.39 6.91 6.06
CA LYS A 335 -1.23 8.26 6.64
C LYS A 335 -2.38 8.61 7.57
N ILE A 336 -3.62 8.27 7.19
CA ILE A 336 -4.80 8.48 8.04
C ILE A 336 -4.60 7.76 9.38
N LEU A 337 -4.23 6.48 9.33
CA LEU A 337 -3.96 5.67 10.52
C LEU A 337 -2.78 6.21 11.34
N ASN A 338 -1.73 6.71 10.70
CA ASN A 338 -0.59 7.30 11.39
C ASN A 338 -1.01 8.60 12.12
N TYR A 339 -1.79 9.47 11.48
CA TYR A 339 -2.33 10.67 12.12
C TYR A 339 -3.19 10.35 13.34
N THR A 340 -4.04 9.32 13.26
CA THR A 340 -4.88 8.93 14.40
C THR A 340 -4.09 8.21 15.49
N ASN A 341 -3.29 7.21 15.13
CA ASN A 341 -2.70 6.26 16.08
C ASN A 341 -1.36 6.74 16.65
N LEU A 342 -0.54 7.45 15.86
CA LEU A 342 0.77 7.95 16.30
C LEU A 342 0.69 9.38 16.82
N PHE A 343 -0.06 10.25 16.12
CA PHE A 343 -0.14 11.68 16.46
C PHE A 343 -1.37 12.05 17.30
N GLY A 344 -2.28 11.10 17.55
CA GLY A 344 -3.46 11.32 18.39
C GLY A 344 -4.49 12.29 17.79
N TYR A 345 -4.48 12.49 16.48
CA TYR A 345 -5.44 13.36 15.82
C TYR A 345 -6.82 12.72 15.81
N ASN A 346 -7.87 13.54 15.91
CA ASN A 346 -9.23 13.06 15.66
C ASN A 346 -9.34 12.59 14.19
N LEU A 347 -10.32 11.71 13.91
CA LEU A 347 -10.46 11.12 12.58
C LEU A 347 -10.70 12.18 11.50
N THR A 348 -11.56 13.17 11.75
CA THR A 348 -11.88 14.22 10.77
C THR A 348 -10.67 15.08 10.42
N ASN A 349 -9.81 15.44 11.39
CA ASN A 349 -8.55 16.16 11.14
C ASN A 349 -7.54 15.27 10.41
N ALA A 350 -7.45 13.98 10.76
CA ALA A 350 -6.60 13.03 10.05
C ALA A 350 -6.99 12.94 8.56
N LEU A 351 -8.30 12.78 8.28
CA LEU A 351 -8.85 12.79 6.93
C LEU A 351 -8.57 14.11 6.21
N ARG A 352 -8.73 15.25 6.89
CA ARG A 352 -8.50 16.59 6.31
C ARG A 352 -7.05 16.80 5.90
N ASN A 353 -6.10 16.35 6.73
CA ASN A 353 -4.67 16.42 6.41
C ASN A 353 -4.29 15.55 5.21
N VAL A 354 -4.86 14.34 5.10
CA VAL A 354 -4.61 13.48 3.94
C VAL A 354 -5.30 14.03 2.68
N ALA A 355 -6.52 14.54 2.79
CA ALA A 355 -7.24 15.18 1.68
C ALA A 355 -6.54 16.44 1.15
N ALA A 356 -5.79 17.16 1.99
CA ALA A 356 -5.01 18.32 1.58
C ALA A 356 -3.74 17.96 0.79
N THR A 357 -3.21 16.74 0.98
CA THR A 357 -1.90 16.32 0.45
C THR A 357 -1.97 15.20 -0.59
N THR A 358 -3.15 14.60 -0.80
CA THR A 358 -3.33 13.55 -1.80
C THR A 358 -3.29 14.10 -3.23
N PRO A 359 -2.59 13.42 -4.16
CA PRO A 359 -2.57 13.80 -5.57
C PRO A 359 -3.87 13.46 -6.32
N SER A 360 -4.68 12.52 -5.83
CA SER A 360 -5.91 12.10 -6.50
C SER A 360 -7.08 12.99 -6.10
N LYS A 361 -7.74 13.55 -7.12
CA LYS A 361 -8.95 14.36 -6.96
C LYS A 361 -10.11 13.54 -6.42
N GLU A 362 -10.29 12.32 -6.92
CA GLU A 362 -11.36 11.41 -6.52
C GLU A 362 -11.19 10.95 -5.07
N LEU A 363 -9.96 10.65 -4.63
CA LEU A 363 -9.69 10.35 -3.23
C LEU A 363 -9.94 11.58 -2.35
N LYS A 364 -9.50 12.78 -2.78
CA LYS A 364 -9.77 14.02 -2.05
C LYS A 364 -11.27 14.27 -1.87
N GLU A 365 -12.06 14.10 -2.93
CA GLU A 365 -13.53 14.23 -2.88
C GLU A 365 -14.15 13.21 -1.93
N LEU A 366 -13.70 11.96 -1.98
CA LEU A 366 -14.14 10.91 -1.05
C LEU A 366 -13.85 11.28 0.41
N LEU A 367 -12.60 11.67 0.73
CA LEU A 367 -12.21 12.01 2.09
C LEU A 367 -12.99 13.23 2.61
N ASN A 368 -13.18 14.25 1.79
CA ASN A 368 -13.97 15.42 2.16
C ASN A 368 -15.46 15.09 2.38
N GLY A 369 -16.03 14.21 1.56
CA GLY A 369 -17.39 13.74 1.78
C GLY A 369 -17.52 12.95 3.07
N MET A 370 -16.57 12.06 3.38
CA MET A 370 -16.53 11.36 4.67
C MET A 370 -16.46 12.34 5.86
N ILE A 371 -15.60 13.36 5.78
CA ILE A 371 -15.52 14.40 6.81
C ILE A 371 -16.87 15.08 7.00
N SER A 372 -17.50 15.50 5.89
CA SER A 372 -18.81 16.15 5.93
C SER A 372 -19.88 15.25 6.55
N THR A 373 -19.94 13.97 6.17
CA THR A 373 -20.90 13.01 6.72
C THR A 373 -20.69 12.79 8.22
N ILE A 374 -19.44 12.70 8.67
CA ILE A 374 -19.13 12.54 10.10
C ILE A 374 -19.49 13.80 10.88
N GLU A 375 -19.15 14.99 10.37
CA GLU A 375 -19.40 16.27 11.04
C GLU A 375 -20.90 16.60 11.13
N THR A 376 -21.71 16.21 10.14
CA THR A 376 -23.16 16.42 10.15
C THR A 376 -23.94 15.31 10.88
N GLY A 377 -23.25 14.26 11.36
CA GLY A 377 -23.90 13.10 12.00
C GLY A 377 -24.68 12.21 11.04
N GLY A 378 -24.36 12.24 9.74
CA GLY A 378 -24.97 11.37 8.73
C GLY A 378 -24.46 9.92 8.78
N ASP A 379 -25.11 9.05 8.01
CA ASP A 379 -24.70 7.64 7.93
C ASP A 379 -23.54 7.43 6.94
N LEU A 380 -22.36 7.13 7.49
CA LEU A 380 -21.15 6.84 6.73
C LEU A 380 -21.28 5.59 5.86
N LYS A 381 -22.08 4.60 6.28
CA LYS A 381 -22.32 3.37 5.51
C LYS A 381 -23.06 3.68 4.22
N ASP A 382 -24.13 4.47 4.31
CA ASP A 382 -24.91 4.86 3.13
C ASP A 382 -24.09 5.74 2.19
N TYR A 383 -23.33 6.70 2.74
CA TYR A 383 -22.39 7.50 1.95
C TYR A 383 -21.37 6.65 1.18
N LEU A 384 -20.69 5.71 1.87
CA LEU A 384 -19.70 4.84 1.23
C LEU A 384 -20.33 3.90 0.20
N LYS A 385 -21.55 3.42 0.45
CA LYS A 385 -22.30 2.57 -0.48
C LYS A 385 -22.68 3.32 -1.76
N GLU A 386 -23.22 4.52 -1.62
CA GLU A 386 -23.55 5.39 -2.75
C GLU A 386 -22.29 5.74 -3.54
N LYS A 387 -21.22 6.16 -2.84
CA LYS A 387 -19.97 6.54 -3.49
C LYS A 387 -19.27 5.37 -4.17
N ALA A 388 -19.38 4.16 -3.62
CA ALA A 388 -18.89 2.94 -4.26
C ALA A 388 -19.66 2.64 -5.55
N ALA A 389 -20.98 2.75 -5.55
CA ALA A 389 -21.80 2.54 -6.74
C ALA A 389 -21.50 3.57 -7.84
N ASP A 390 -21.43 4.85 -7.49
CA ASP A 390 -21.05 5.96 -8.38
C ASP A 390 -19.68 5.75 -9.02
N THR A 391 -18.67 5.49 -8.19
CA THR A 391 -17.28 5.32 -8.65
C THR A 391 -17.12 4.07 -9.51
N LEU A 392 -17.80 2.96 -9.16
CA LEU A 392 -17.77 1.73 -9.94
C LEU A 392 -18.50 1.88 -11.28
N ASN A 393 -19.61 2.62 -11.33
CA ASN A 393 -20.32 2.91 -12.58
C ASN A 393 -19.47 3.77 -13.52
N THR A 394 -18.81 4.80 -12.97
CA THR A 394 -17.86 5.63 -13.72
C THR A 394 -16.70 4.79 -14.26
N TYR A 395 -16.12 3.92 -13.43
CA TYR A 395 -15.09 2.98 -13.86
C TYR A 395 -15.55 2.08 -15.02
N LYS A 396 -16.75 1.50 -14.92
CA LYS A 396 -17.33 0.67 -16.00
C LYS A 396 -17.55 1.46 -17.28
N LEU A 397 -18.02 2.71 -17.19
CA LEU A 397 -18.23 3.58 -18.34
C LEU A 397 -16.89 3.91 -19.02
N ASP A 398 -15.87 4.26 -18.23
CA ASP A 398 -14.53 4.54 -18.76
C ASP A 398 -13.92 3.29 -19.42
N ARG A 399 -14.06 2.11 -18.82
CA ARG A 399 -13.66 0.84 -19.44
C ARG A 399 -14.40 0.57 -20.75
N LYS A 400 -15.71 0.83 -20.81
CA LYS A 400 -16.51 0.67 -22.02
C LYS A 400 -16.01 1.58 -23.14
N LYS A 401 -15.75 2.87 -22.84
CA LYS A 401 -15.19 3.83 -23.80
C LYS A 401 -13.82 3.36 -24.34
N GLN A 402 -12.97 2.79 -23.48
CA GLN A 402 -11.68 2.25 -23.92
C GLN A 402 -11.83 1.06 -24.87
N VAL A 403 -12.76 0.14 -24.58
CA VAL A 403 -13.04 -1.00 -25.47
C VAL A 403 -13.61 -0.52 -26.81
N GLU A 404 -14.49 0.47 -26.79
CA GLU A 404 -15.05 1.07 -28.00
C GLU A 404 -13.95 1.76 -28.84
N ALA A 405 -13.06 2.54 -28.21
CA ALA A 405 -11.91 3.14 -28.90
C ALA A 405 -10.99 2.07 -29.52
N LEU A 406 -10.71 0.98 -28.80
CA LEU A 406 -9.93 -0.14 -29.34
C LEU A 406 -10.61 -0.82 -30.53
N SER A 407 -11.94 -0.95 -30.51
CA SER A 407 -12.73 -1.45 -31.63
C SER A 407 -12.58 -0.53 -32.85
N THR A 408 -12.73 0.78 -32.67
CA THR A 408 -12.53 1.76 -33.75
C THR A 408 -11.11 1.72 -34.29
N TYR A 409 -10.09 1.60 -33.43
CA TYR A 409 -8.70 1.46 -33.89
C TYR A 409 -8.49 0.16 -34.68
N SER A 410 -9.12 -0.94 -34.29
CA SER A 410 -9.05 -2.19 -35.04
C SER A 410 -9.69 -2.07 -36.42
N GLU A 411 -10.82 -1.36 -36.54
CA GLU A 411 -11.46 -1.09 -37.83
C GLU A 411 -10.61 -0.21 -38.74
N VAL A 412 -10.03 0.85 -38.18
CA VAL A 412 -9.08 1.72 -38.91
C VAL A 412 -7.87 0.91 -39.36
N TYR A 413 -7.34 0.02 -38.53
CA TYR A 413 -6.22 -0.85 -38.87
C TYR A 413 -6.55 -1.79 -40.04
N THR A 414 -7.69 -2.50 -39.99
CA THR A 414 -8.07 -3.42 -41.07
C THR A 414 -8.36 -2.68 -42.38
N ALA A 415 -8.99 -1.51 -42.33
CA ALA A 415 -9.27 -0.72 -43.53
C ALA A 415 -8.00 -0.10 -44.15
N LEU A 416 -7.19 0.62 -43.37
CA LEU A 416 -6.05 1.39 -43.87
C LEU A 416 -4.76 0.59 -44.00
N LEU A 417 -4.49 -0.36 -43.10
CA LEU A 417 -3.20 -1.07 -43.06
C LEU A 417 -3.27 -2.46 -43.71
N ILE A 418 -4.47 -3.02 -43.92
CA ILE A 418 -4.65 -4.32 -44.58
C ILE A 418 -5.36 -4.16 -45.94
N ALA A 419 -6.59 -3.67 -45.94
CA ALA A 419 -7.41 -3.63 -47.15
C ALA A 419 -6.88 -2.62 -48.19
N SER A 420 -6.48 -1.42 -47.76
CA SER A 420 -5.97 -0.39 -48.68
C SER A 420 -4.67 -0.82 -49.39
N PRO A 421 -3.63 -1.36 -48.72
CA PRO A 421 -2.46 -1.89 -49.39
C PRO A 421 -2.78 -3.05 -50.32
N LEU A 422 -3.69 -3.95 -49.93
CA LEU A 422 -4.11 -5.06 -50.79
C LEU A 422 -4.75 -4.54 -52.09
N LEU A 423 -5.65 -3.58 -51.99
CA LEU A 423 -6.28 -2.94 -53.15
C LEU A 423 -5.23 -2.25 -54.03
N LEU A 424 -4.30 -1.51 -53.42
CA LEU A 424 -3.21 -0.85 -54.11
C LEU A 424 -2.31 -1.85 -54.86
N LEU A 425 -1.99 -2.99 -54.24
CA LEU A 425 -1.24 -4.07 -54.89
C LEU A 425 -1.98 -4.65 -56.10
N ILE A 426 -3.30 -4.85 -56.00
CA ILE A 426 -4.13 -5.30 -57.12
C ILE A 426 -4.11 -4.25 -58.24
N THR A 427 -4.25 -2.96 -57.92
CA THR A 427 -4.17 -1.88 -58.91
C THR A 427 -2.81 -1.87 -59.62
N PHE A 428 -1.71 -2.00 -58.87
CA PHE A 428 -0.37 -2.10 -59.45
C PHE A 428 -0.22 -3.34 -60.35
N ALA A 429 -0.77 -4.49 -59.95
CA ALA A 429 -0.75 -5.69 -60.78
C ALA A 429 -1.46 -5.48 -62.13
N ILE A 430 -2.63 -4.82 -62.12
CA ILE A 430 -3.39 -4.51 -63.35
C ILE A 430 -2.62 -3.54 -64.26
N ILE A 431 -2.09 -2.44 -63.72
CA ILE A 431 -1.33 -1.45 -64.51
C ILE A 431 -0.08 -2.09 -65.12
N ASN A 432 0.62 -2.94 -64.35
CA ASN A 432 1.79 -3.66 -64.82
C ASN A 432 1.45 -4.62 -65.98
N SER A 433 0.29 -5.28 -65.92
CA SER A 433 -0.19 -6.19 -66.98
C SER A 433 -0.43 -5.49 -68.31
N ILE A 434 -0.91 -4.24 -68.28
CA ILE A 434 -1.19 -3.43 -69.48
C ILE A 434 0.09 -2.69 -69.96
N GLY A 435 1.23 -2.90 -69.29
CA GLY A 435 2.50 -2.27 -69.63
C GLY A 435 2.61 -0.78 -69.23
N GLY A 436 1.76 -0.33 -68.31
CA GLY A 436 1.76 1.04 -67.83
C GLY A 436 3.01 1.39 -67.02
N LYS A 437 3.29 2.69 -66.87
CA LYS A 437 4.29 3.24 -65.95
C LYS A 437 3.60 4.16 -64.96
N ILE A 438 4.09 4.19 -63.72
CA ILE A 438 3.55 5.08 -62.67
C ILE A 438 4.62 6.11 -62.35
N ALA A 439 4.30 7.39 -62.51
CA ALA A 439 5.24 8.50 -62.29
C ALA A 439 6.58 8.34 -63.04
N GLY A 440 6.55 7.77 -64.25
CA GLY A 440 7.74 7.53 -65.08
C GLY A 440 8.56 6.29 -64.69
N LEU A 441 8.23 5.62 -63.59
CA LEU A 441 8.90 4.40 -63.12
C LEU A 441 8.20 3.13 -63.60
N PRO A 442 8.93 2.01 -63.74
CA PRO A 442 8.32 0.68 -63.85
C PRO A 442 7.42 0.42 -62.65
N VAL A 443 6.25 -0.17 -62.90
CA VAL A 443 5.25 -0.45 -61.85
C VAL A 443 5.81 -1.40 -60.79
N THR A 444 6.68 -2.33 -61.18
CA THR A 444 7.39 -3.22 -60.26
C THR A 444 8.22 -2.44 -59.23
N THR A 445 8.99 -1.43 -59.68
CA THR A 445 9.79 -0.57 -58.79
C THR A 445 8.90 0.25 -57.86
N ALA A 446 7.81 0.82 -58.37
CA ALA A 446 6.85 1.56 -57.56
C ALA A 446 6.16 0.69 -56.50
N ALA A 447 5.81 -0.56 -56.86
CA ALA A 447 5.23 -1.54 -55.94
C ALA A 447 6.22 -1.92 -54.82
N TRP A 448 7.48 -2.19 -55.17
CA TRP A 448 8.53 -2.50 -54.19
C TRP A 448 8.76 -1.34 -53.21
N ILE A 449 8.78 -0.09 -53.69
CA ILE A 449 8.90 1.09 -52.83
C ILE A 449 7.67 1.20 -51.90
N GLY A 450 6.46 0.98 -52.41
CA GLY A 450 5.24 0.99 -51.62
C GLY A 450 5.24 -0.05 -50.50
N ILE A 451 5.69 -1.27 -50.79
CA ILE A 451 5.74 -2.36 -49.81
C ILE A 451 6.88 -2.14 -48.81
N LEU A 452 8.08 -1.76 -49.26
CA LEU A 452 9.27 -1.74 -48.40
C LEU A 452 9.41 -0.45 -47.59
N VAL A 453 8.88 0.67 -48.10
CA VAL A 453 9.03 1.98 -47.45
C VAL A 453 7.70 2.46 -46.89
N PHE A 454 6.66 2.53 -47.73
CA PHE A 454 5.40 3.16 -47.34
C PHE A 454 4.63 2.33 -46.30
N LEU A 455 4.55 1.01 -46.47
CA LEU A 455 3.79 0.14 -45.57
C LEU A 455 4.39 0.07 -44.15
N PRO A 456 5.73 -0.08 -43.96
CA PRO A 456 6.35 0.03 -42.64
C PRO A 456 6.19 1.42 -42.03
N MET A 457 6.33 2.48 -42.84
CA MET A 457 6.14 3.85 -42.37
C MET A 457 4.71 4.07 -41.84
N LEU A 458 3.70 3.55 -42.54
CA LEU A 458 2.30 3.65 -42.14
C LEU A 458 2.00 2.82 -40.87
N ASN A 459 2.62 1.64 -40.73
CA ASN A 459 2.55 0.83 -39.51
C ASN A 459 3.19 1.51 -38.30
N ILE A 460 4.38 2.10 -38.47
CA ILE A 460 5.05 2.86 -37.41
C ILE A 460 4.20 4.08 -37.04
N GLY A 461 3.67 4.80 -38.03
CA GLY A 461 2.76 5.93 -37.80
C GLY A 461 1.51 5.52 -37.00
N PHE A 462 0.88 4.41 -37.36
CA PHE A 462 -0.28 3.88 -36.65
C PHE A 462 0.08 3.44 -35.22
N MET A 463 1.23 2.79 -35.03
CA MET A 463 1.72 2.40 -33.70
C MET A 463 1.92 3.61 -32.78
N ILE A 464 2.53 4.69 -33.31
CA ILE A 464 2.73 5.94 -32.58
C ILE A 464 1.37 6.55 -32.22
N PHE A 465 0.45 6.63 -33.19
CA PHE A 465 -0.91 7.15 -32.99
C PHE A 465 -1.65 6.41 -31.87
N VAL A 466 -1.65 5.08 -31.89
CA VAL A 466 -2.29 4.27 -30.85
C VAL A 466 -1.62 4.49 -29.50
N SER A 467 -0.27 4.49 -29.43
CA SER A 467 0.44 4.69 -28.17
C SER A 467 0.20 6.07 -27.55
N SER A 468 0.07 7.11 -28.38
CA SER A 468 -0.22 8.46 -27.93
C SER A 468 -1.65 8.60 -27.44
N SER A 469 -2.59 7.93 -28.11
CA SER A 469 -4.01 7.98 -27.75
C SER A 469 -4.31 7.18 -26.48
N GLN A 470 -3.64 6.04 -26.28
CA GLN A 470 -3.78 5.21 -25.07
C GLN A 470 -3.26 5.91 -23.80
N LYS A 471 -2.28 6.81 -23.91
CA LYS A 471 -1.77 7.57 -22.76
C LYS A 471 -2.76 8.63 -22.24
N GLY A 472 -3.76 9.00 -23.05
CA GLY A 472 -4.79 9.97 -22.69
C GLY A 472 -6.11 9.37 -22.20
N LEU A 473 -6.27 8.04 -22.25
CA LEU A 473 -7.47 7.27 -21.90
C LEU A 473 -7.24 6.42 -20.67
#